data_AF-A0A4T0IGE8-F1
#
_entry.id   AF-A0A4T0IGE8-F1
#
_cell.length_a   1.000
_cell.length_b   1.000
_cell.length_c   1.000
_cell.angle_alpha   90.00
_cell.angle_beta   90.00
_cell.angle_gamma   90.00
#
_symmetry.space_group_name_H-M   'P 1'
#
loop_
_entity.id
_entity.type
_entity.pdbx_description
1 polymer ?
#
loop_
_entity_poly.entity_id
_entity_poly.type
_entity_poly.pdbx_seq_one_letter_code
_entity_poly.pdbx_strand_id
1 'polypeptide(L)'
;MAEKDATQLIPDVDDTDGLDPQAEFDAWRLRELKRIERHEVAKKIRDEEMEEIERRRAMPEHERIKQDTALAEQKRDEKYKTRQGGTYMQKFWHKGAFHQDMDVLKRDLSGPTENQIDLGKLPQVMQVRDFGKIKQTKYKTLKDEDTSVQNTTKKKRDDVGDSRYRQQEDIDREDSKRQKVS
;
A
#
# COMPACT_ATOMS: atom_id res chain seq x y z
N MET A 1 46.22 32.21 10.33
CA MET A 1 45.96 30.92 9.67
C MET A 1 46.69 29.85 10.46
N ALA A 2 45.98 29.08 11.29
CA ALA A 2 46.50 27.88 11.92
C ALA A 2 45.47 26.79 11.65
N GLU A 3 45.56 26.21 10.46
CA GLU A 3 44.83 25.01 10.12
C GLU A 3 45.70 23.79 10.48
N LYS A 4 45.02 22.80 11.06
CA LYS A 4 45.26 21.36 10.97
C LYS A 4 46.46 20.82 11.74
N ASP A 5 46.16 20.19 12.86
CA ASP A 5 46.55 18.79 13.12
C ASP A 5 45.71 18.25 14.29
N ALA A 6 44.41 18.09 14.05
CA ALA A 6 43.59 17.19 14.86
C ALA A 6 43.86 15.77 14.33
N THR A 7 44.94 15.16 14.80
CA THR A 7 45.18 13.73 14.62
C THR A 7 43.97 13.00 15.19
N GLN A 8 43.20 12.36 14.32
CA GLN A 8 42.12 11.51 14.75
C GLN A 8 42.74 10.39 15.57
N LEU A 9 42.52 10.42 16.89
CA LEU A 9 42.92 9.37 17.81
C LEU A 9 42.02 8.16 17.54
N ILE A 10 42.35 7.40 16.50
CA ILE A 10 41.83 6.06 16.33
C ILE A 10 42.37 5.29 17.54
N PRO A 11 41.53 4.79 18.46
CA PRO A 11 42.04 3.97 19.55
C PRO A 11 42.79 2.80 18.91
N ASP A 12 44.07 2.69 19.24
CA ASP A 12 44.91 1.61 18.74
C ASP A 12 44.26 0.31 19.21
N VAL A 13 43.91 -0.56 18.27
CA VAL A 13 43.27 -1.84 18.59
C VAL A 13 44.34 -2.67 19.28
N ASP A 14 44.13 -2.96 20.55
CA ASP A 14 45.07 -3.75 21.35
C ASP A 14 45.03 -5.21 20.87
N ASP A 15 45.94 -5.54 19.94
CA ASP A 15 46.16 -6.86 19.35
C ASP A 15 47.10 -7.74 20.21
N THR A 16 47.14 -7.55 21.54
CA THR A 16 47.98 -8.37 22.43
C THR A 16 47.43 -9.80 22.55
N ASP A 17 47.94 -10.69 21.71
CA ASP A 17 47.67 -12.14 21.78
C ASP A 17 48.38 -12.80 23.00
N GLY A 18 47.78 -13.85 23.57
CA GLY A 18 48.43 -14.74 24.52
C GLY A 18 48.31 -14.37 26.00
N LEU A 19 47.40 -13.46 26.36
CA LEU A 19 47.06 -13.18 27.76
C LEU A 19 46.34 -14.38 28.41
N ASP A 20 45.47 -15.06 27.65
CA ASP A 20 44.83 -16.32 28.06
C ASP A 20 44.70 -17.28 26.86
N PRO A 21 45.75 -18.09 26.58
CA PRO A 21 45.76 -19.00 25.44
C PRO A 21 44.61 -20.02 25.45
N GLN A 22 44.13 -20.40 26.63
CA GLN A 22 43.04 -21.38 26.75
C GLN A 22 41.70 -20.76 26.35
N ALA A 23 41.37 -19.58 26.88
CA ALA A 23 40.15 -18.87 26.51
C ALA A 23 40.14 -18.47 25.03
N GLU A 24 41.29 -18.05 24.49
CA GLU A 24 41.45 -17.74 23.06
C GLU A 24 41.20 -18.97 22.18
N PHE A 25 41.76 -20.13 22.55
CA PHE A 25 41.54 -21.39 21.85
C PHE A 25 40.08 -21.83 21.92
N ASP A 26 39.43 -21.73 23.08
CA ASP A 26 38.01 -22.07 23.24
C ASP A 26 37.12 -21.12 22.43
N ALA A 27 37.44 -19.82 22.41
CA ALA A 27 36.75 -18.85 21.57
C ALA A 27 36.93 -19.15 20.07
N TRP A 28 38.14 -19.52 19.65
CA TRP A 28 38.41 -19.98 18.29
C TRP A 28 37.60 -21.23 17.96
N ARG A 29 37.60 -22.23 18.85
CA ARG A 29 36.83 -23.47 18.70
C ARG A 29 35.33 -23.19 18.56
N LEU A 30 34.77 -22.28 19.35
CA LEU A 30 33.37 -21.87 19.24
C LEU A 30 33.07 -21.21 17.89
N ARG A 31 33.97 -20.35 17.38
CA ARG A 31 33.81 -19.75 16.04
C ARG A 31 33.85 -20.81 14.95
N GLU A 32 34.73 -21.80 15.08
CA GLU A 32 34.86 -22.88 14.11
C GLU A 32 33.66 -23.83 14.15
N LEU A 33 33.18 -24.19 15.34
CA LEU A 33 31.93 -24.95 15.50
C LEU A 33 30.74 -24.20 14.89
N LYS A 34 30.63 -22.88 15.10
CA LYS A 34 29.59 -22.05 14.45
C LYS A 34 29.72 -22.01 12.93
N ARG A 35 30.92 -22.10 12.37
CA ARG A 35 31.11 -22.21 10.91
C ARG A 35 30.58 -23.54 10.40
N ILE A 36 30.99 -24.64 11.04
CA ILE A 36 30.53 -25.99 10.70
C ILE A 36 29.00 -26.07 10.83
N GLU A 37 28.44 -25.56 11.93
CA GLU A 37 27.00 -25.50 12.15
C GLU A 37 26.28 -24.73 11.05
N ARG A 38 26.78 -23.56 10.61
CA ARG A 38 26.19 -22.83 9.47
C ARG A 38 26.17 -23.67 8.19
N HIS A 39 27.22 -24.44 7.93
CA HIS A 39 27.25 -25.33 6.76
C HIS A 39 26.25 -26.48 6.88
N GLU A 40 26.15 -27.11 8.05
CA GLU A 40 25.19 -28.19 8.30
C GLU A 40 23.74 -27.70 8.29
N VAL A 41 23.45 -26.54 8.89
CA VAL A 41 22.13 -25.91 8.83
C VAL A 41 21.75 -25.57 7.38
N ALA A 42 22.68 -25.03 6.60
CA ALA A 42 22.41 -24.73 5.18
C ALA A 42 22.10 -26.00 4.36
N LYS A 43 22.80 -27.12 4.63
CA LYS A 43 22.47 -28.41 4.02
C LYS A 43 21.10 -28.90 4.45
N LYS A 44 20.82 -28.87 5.76
CA LYS A 44 19.54 -29.33 6.31
C LYS A 44 18.36 -28.55 5.72
N ILE A 45 18.47 -27.23 5.59
CA ILE A 45 17.44 -26.40 4.94
C ILE A 45 17.21 -26.86 3.49
N ARG A 46 18.28 -27.13 2.75
CA ARG A 46 18.18 -27.62 1.37
C ARG A 46 17.51 -28.99 1.29
N ASP A 47 17.83 -29.89 2.21
CA ASP A 47 17.25 -31.24 2.25
C ASP A 47 15.75 -31.16 2.62
N GLU A 48 15.39 -30.34 3.61
CA GLU A 48 13.99 -30.06 3.98
C GLU A 48 13.18 -29.44 2.82
N GLU A 49 13.80 -28.54 2.04
CA GLU A 49 13.18 -27.98 0.82
C GLU A 49 12.91 -29.07 -0.23
N MET A 50 13.85 -30.00 -0.43
CA MET A 50 13.69 -31.11 -1.38
C MET A 50 12.62 -32.11 -0.91
N GLU A 51 12.60 -32.45 0.38
CA GLU A 51 11.58 -33.32 0.97
C GLU A 51 10.17 -32.72 0.83
N GLU A 52 9.98 -31.42 1.06
CA GLU A 52 8.67 -30.77 0.86
C GLU A 52 8.28 -30.74 -0.64
N ILE A 53 9.23 -30.57 -1.55
CA ILE A 53 8.98 -30.68 -2.99
C ILE A 53 8.51 -32.10 -3.36
N GLU A 54 9.19 -33.13 -2.85
CA GLU A 54 8.82 -34.53 -3.08
C GLU A 54 7.47 -34.88 -2.47
N ARG A 55 7.22 -34.41 -1.25
CA ARG A 55 5.92 -34.54 -0.57
C ARG A 55 4.80 -33.91 -1.40
N ARG A 56 5.00 -32.72 -1.96
CA ARG A 56 4.02 -32.08 -2.86
C ARG A 56 3.84 -32.83 -4.17
N ARG A 57 4.87 -33.48 -4.69
CA ARG A 57 4.79 -34.31 -5.90
C ARG A 57 4.06 -35.63 -5.66
N ALA A 58 4.20 -36.21 -4.46
CA ALA A 58 3.53 -37.45 -4.06
C ALA A 58 2.06 -37.25 -3.64
N MET A 59 1.66 -36.01 -3.30
CA MET A 59 0.31 -35.66 -2.86
C MET A 59 -0.72 -35.77 -4.02
N PRO A 60 -1.94 -36.25 -3.76
CA PRO A 60 -3.00 -36.28 -4.78
C PRO A 60 -3.45 -34.87 -5.20
N GLU A 61 -3.87 -34.75 -6.46
CA GLU A 61 -4.20 -33.46 -7.08
C GLU A 61 -5.27 -32.66 -6.34
N HIS A 62 -6.31 -33.33 -5.82
CA HIS A 62 -7.43 -32.68 -5.14
C HIS A 62 -6.99 -31.99 -3.82
N GLU A 63 -6.08 -32.61 -3.08
CA GLU A 63 -5.54 -32.03 -1.84
C GLU A 63 -4.60 -30.87 -2.15
N ARG A 64 -3.80 -31.00 -3.23
CA ARG A 64 -2.91 -29.94 -3.71
C ARG A 64 -3.67 -28.67 -4.06
N ILE A 65 -4.73 -28.79 -4.89
CA ILE A 65 -5.57 -27.65 -5.28
C ILE A 65 -6.22 -27.00 -4.05
N LYS A 66 -6.70 -27.80 -3.09
CA LYS A 66 -7.30 -27.27 -1.86
C LYS A 66 -6.28 -26.49 -1.01
N GLN A 67 -5.05 -26.98 -0.89
CA GLN A 67 -3.99 -26.28 -0.16
C GLN A 67 -3.57 -24.98 -0.86
N ASP A 68 -3.43 -25.02 -2.19
CA ASP A 68 -3.02 -23.86 -2.97
C ASP A 68 -4.09 -22.76 -2.99
N THR A 69 -5.37 -23.14 -3.08
CA THR A 69 -6.50 -22.19 -2.99
C THR A 69 -6.57 -21.55 -1.61
N ALA A 70 -6.48 -22.34 -0.53
CA ALA A 70 -6.45 -21.81 0.84
C ALA A 70 -5.27 -20.85 1.08
N LEU A 71 -4.08 -21.19 0.57
CA LEU A 71 -2.89 -20.34 0.67
C LEU A 71 -3.05 -19.06 -0.15
N ALA A 72 -3.67 -19.13 -1.34
CA ALA A 72 -3.97 -17.96 -2.16
C ALA A 72 -4.96 -17.01 -1.48
N GLU A 73 -5.99 -17.54 -0.82
CA GLU A 73 -6.95 -16.78 -0.02
C GLU A 73 -6.27 -16.08 1.17
N GLN A 74 -5.45 -16.81 1.95
CA GLN A 74 -4.70 -16.23 3.06
C GLN A 74 -3.81 -15.06 2.61
N LYS A 75 -3.04 -15.25 1.52
CA LYS A 75 -2.20 -14.18 0.94
C LYS A 75 -3.01 -12.99 0.44
N ARG A 76 -4.23 -13.22 -0.05
CA ARG A 76 -5.14 -12.16 -0.49
C ARG A 76 -5.64 -11.35 0.71
N ASP A 77 -6.02 -12.02 1.79
CA ASP A 77 -6.51 -11.40 3.01
C ASP A 77 -5.42 -10.59 3.71
N GLU A 78 -4.20 -11.11 3.78
CA GLU A 78 -3.03 -10.37 4.28
C GLU A 78 -2.79 -9.09 3.48
N LYS A 79 -2.78 -9.20 2.13
CA LYS A 79 -2.64 -8.03 1.25
C LYS A 79 -3.77 -7.03 1.40
N TYR A 80 -4.99 -7.50 1.63
CA TYR A 80 -6.14 -6.63 1.86
C TYR A 80 -5.98 -5.87 3.16
N LYS A 81 -5.65 -6.55 4.27
CA LYS A 81 -5.38 -5.93 5.57
C LYS A 81 -4.33 -4.83 5.50
N THR A 82 -3.21 -5.06 4.81
CA THR A 82 -2.16 -4.03 4.64
C THR A 82 -2.60 -2.84 3.78
N ARG A 83 -3.61 -2.99 2.92
CA ARG A 83 -4.08 -1.92 2.01
C ARG A 83 -5.24 -1.09 2.56
N GLN A 84 -5.87 -1.50 3.66
CA GLN A 84 -7.09 -0.87 4.20
C GLN A 84 -6.87 0.51 4.86
N GLY A 85 -5.62 0.96 5.04
CA GLY A 85 -5.29 2.17 5.80
C GLY A 85 -5.18 3.47 5.00
N GLY A 86 -5.28 3.42 3.66
CA GLY A 86 -5.02 4.58 2.81
C GLY A 86 -6.12 5.64 2.86
N THR A 87 -5.73 6.91 3.00
CA THR A 87 -6.66 8.05 2.92
C THR A 87 -7.12 8.27 1.47
N TYR A 88 -8.27 8.94 1.29
CA TYR A 88 -8.84 9.20 -0.05
C TYR A 88 -7.83 9.93 -0.95
N MET A 89 -7.61 9.39 -2.16
CA MET A 89 -6.64 9.88 -3.15
C MET A 89 -5.17 9.90 -2.72
N GLN A 90 -4.79 9.14 -1.70
CA GLN A 90 -3.39 8.99 -1.33
C GLN A 90 -2.57 8.34 -2.45
N LYS A 91 -1.34 8.81 -2.65
CA LYS A 91 -0.42 8.24 -3.63
C LYS A 91 0.00 6.83 -3.18
N PHE A 92 -0.09 5.88 -4.10
CA PHE A 92 0.43 4.54 -3.86
C PHE A 92 1.97 4.57 -3.80
N TRP A 93 2.51 4.06 -2.69
CA TRP A 93 3.94 3.83 -2.52
C TRP A 93 4.25 2.36 -2.75
N HIS A 94 5.06 2.08 -3.77
CA HIS A 94 5.54 0.72 -4.01
C HIS A 94 6.71 0.43 -3.07
N LYS A 95 6.67 -0.72 -2.39
CA LYS A 95 7.68 -1.17 -1.42
C LYS A 95 9.09 -1.37 -2.02
N GLY A 96 9.20 -1.40 -3.34
CA GLY A 96 10.45 -1.66 -4.07
C GLY A 96 10.73 -3.16 -4.22
N ALA A 97 11.82 -3.52 -4.92
CA ALA A 97 12.27 -4.90 -5.06
C ALA A 97 13.50 -5.23 -4.18
N PHE A 98 14.20 -4.19 -3.70
CA PHE A 98 15.44 -4.33 -2.95
C PHE A 98 15.17 -4.42 -1.44
N HIS A 99 16.07 -5.07 -0.71
CA HIS A 99 16.09 -5.12 0.77
C HIS A 99 14.76 -5.56 1.43
N GLN A 100 14.04 -6.51 0.81
CA GLN A 100 12.75 -7.01 1.31
C GLN A 100 12.90 -7.90 2.56
N ASP A 101 14.10 -8.41 2.77
CA ASP A 101 14.54 -9.18 3.94
C ASP A 101 14.68 -8.32 5.20
N MET A 102 14.92 -7.02 5.04
CA MET A 102 15.08 -6.10 6.16
C MET A 102 13.75 -5.83 6.88
N ASP A 103 13.78 -5.90 8.21
CA ASP A 103 12.60 -5.72 9.05
C ASP A 103 11.96 -4.32 8.92
N VAL A 104 12.80 -3.34 8.60
CA VAL A 104 12.44 -1.95 8.33
C VAL A 104 11.31 -1.83 7.30
N LEU A 105 11.20 -2.78 6.36
CA LEU A 105 10.21 -2.72 5.29
C LEU A 105 8.89 -3.43 5.64
N LYS A 106 8.80 -4.11 6.78
CA LYS A 106 7.57 -4.79 7.25
C LYS A 106 6.55 -3.84 7.86
N ARG A 107 6.94 -2.60 8.18
CA ARG A 107 6.03 -1.56 8.69
C ARG A 107 4.93 -1.22 7.68
N ASP A 108 3.80 -0.76 8.20
CA ASP A 108 2.75 -0.21 7.36
C ASP A 108 3.20 1.13 6.76
N LEU A 109 3.16 1.23 5.42
CA LEU A 109 3.52 2.41 4.64
C LEU A 109 2.29 3.08 4.02
N SER A 110 1.09 2.56 4.31
CA SER A 110 -0.17 3.04 3.72
C SER A 110 -0.76 4.26 4.44
N GLY A 111 -0.24 4.62 5.62
CA GLY A 111 -0.76 5.74 6.40
C GLY A 111 -0.57 7.13 5.75
N PRO A 112 -1.38 8.14 6.11
CA PRO A 112 -1.29 9.48 5.56
C PRO A 112 0.08 10.11 5.84
N THR A 113 0.62 10.83 4.86
CA THR A 113 1.86 11.61 5.04
C THR A 113 1.53 12.94 5.73
N GLU A 114 2.43 13.45 6.58
CA GLU A 114 2.20 14.64 7.43
C GLU A 114 1.68 15.89 6.68
N ASN A 115 2.06 16.06 5.42
CA ASN A 115 1.68 17.24 4.61
C ASN A 115 0.45 17.00 3.70
N GLN A 116 -0.34 15.95 3.94
CA GLN A 116 -1.49 15.62 3.08
C GLN A 116 -2.75 16.40 3.47
N ILE A 117 -3.24 17.23 2.55
CA ILE A 117 -4.53 17.92 2.69
C ILE A 117 -5.67 16.92 2.46
N ASP A 118 -6.73 17.01 3.28
CA ASP A 118 -7.96 16.26 3.07
C ASP A 118 -8.70 16.75 1.81
N LEU A 119 -8.47 16.05 0.70
CA LEU A 119 -9.03 16.37 -0.62
C LEU A 119 -10.57 16.31 -0.65
N GLY A 120 -11.22 15.60 0.29
CA GLY A 120 -12.67 15.47 0.32
C GLY A 120 -13.42 16.78 0.63
N LYS A 121 -12.75 17.74 1.27
CA LYS A 121 -13.32 19.04 1.65
C LYS A 121 -13.23 20.09 0.53
N LEU A 122 -12.51 19.79 -0.54
CA LEU A 122 -12.32 20.73 -1.65
C LEU A 122 -13.53 20.72 -2.60
N PRO A 123 -13.75 21.80 -3.38
CA PRO A 123 -14.74 21.80 -4.46
C PRO A 123 -14.52 20.66 -5.46
N GLN A 124 -15.59 20.12 -6.04
CA GLN A 124 -15.59 18.90 -6.87
C GLN A 124 -14.53 18.89 -8.00
N VAL A 125 -14.26 20.06 -8.58
CA VAL A 125 -13.30 20.25 -9.68
C VAL A 125 -11.85 20.05 -9.19
N MET A 126 -11.58 20.41 -7.94
CA MET A 126 -10.27 20.27 -7.29
C MET A 126 -10.08 18.90 -6.59
N GLN A 127 -11.13 18.09 -6.47
CA GLN A 127 -11.05 16.71 -5.95
C GLN A 127 -10.42 15.77 -6.98
N VAL A 128 -9.15 16.04 -7.30
CA VAL A 128 -8.27 15.28 -8.20
C VAL A 128 -6.88 15.28 -7.57
N ARG A 129 -6.16 14.16 -7.66
CA ARG A 129 -4.83 13.99 -7.04
C ARG A 129 -3.80 15.03 -7.48
N ASP A 130 -3.79 15.36 -8.77
CA ASP A 130 -2.83 16.25 -9.41
C ASP A 130 -3.57 17.38 -10.16
N PHE A 131 -4.24 18.25 -9.42
CA PHE A 131 -4.95 19.40 -10.00
C PHE A 131 -3.98 20.32 -10.76
N GLY A 132 -4.35 20.73 -11.97
CA GLY A 132 -3.51 21.61 -12.81
C GLY A 132 -2.36 20.94 -13.55
N LYS A 133 -2.10 19.63 -13.37
CA LYS A 133 -1.09 18.90 -14.15
C LYS A 133 -1.66 18.37 -15.47
N ILE A 134 -0.80 18.31 -16.48
CA ILE A 134 -1.07 17.69 -17.77
C ILE A 134 -1.17 16.17 -17.57
N LYS A 135 -2.12 15.49 -18.25
CA LYS A 135 -2.43 14.04 -18.17
C LYS A 135 -3.35 13.60 -17.02
N GLN A 136 -4.50 14.26 -16.87
CA GLN A 136 -5.57 13.76 -16.02
C GLN A 136 -6.34 12.63 -16.71
N THR A 137 -6.69 11.58 -15.96
CA THR A 137 -7.56 10.51 -16.46
C THR A 137 -9.01 10.98 -16.46
N LYS A 138 -9.77 10.62 -17.51
CA LYS A 138 -11.20 10.93 -17.61
C LYS A 138 -12.03 10.28 -16.49
N TYR A 139 -11.63 9.07 -16.10
CA TYR A 139 -12.31 8.25 -15.10
C TYR A 139 -11.60 8.36 -13.75
N LYS A 140 -12.38 8.46 -12.66
CA LYS A 140 -11.85 8.68 -11.30
C LYS A 140 -11.70 7.39 -10.49
N THR A 141 -12.82 6.81 -10.06
CA THR A 141 -12.83 5.59 -9.24
C THR A 141 -13.86 4.61 -9.77
N LEU A 142 -13.64 3.31 -9.54
CA LEU A 142 -14.64 2.30 -9.92
C LEU A 142 -16.00 2.64 -9.32
N LYS A 143 -16.05 3.10 -8.07
CA LYS A 143 -17.30 3.46 -7.38
C LYS A 143 -18.08 4.59 -8.08
N ASP A 144 -17.39 5.56 -8.68
CA ASP A 144 -18.05 6.68 -9.36
C ASP A 144 -18.55 6.30 -10.76
N GLU A 145 -17.88 5.35 -11.41
CA GLU A 145 -18.18 4.90 -12.77
C GLU A 145 -19.01 3.60 -12.82
N ASP A 146 -19.18 2.94 -11.67
CA ASP A 146 -19.93 1.69 -11.56
C ASP A 146 -21.42 1.94 -11.80
N THR A 147 -21.88 1.46 -12.95
CA THR A 147 -23.27 1.53 -13.39
C THR A 147 -24.01 0.20 -13.19
N SER A 148 -23.42 -0.78 -12.50
CA SER A 148 -24.12 -2.04 -12.17
C SER A 148 -25.28 -1.82 -11.19
N VAL A 149 -25.23 -0.75 -10.39
CA VAL A 149 -26.27 -0.40 -9.40
C VAL A 149 -27.15 0.74 -9.93
N GLN A 150 -27.89 0.50 -11.01
CA GLN A 150 -28.82 1.50 -11.59
C GLN A 150 -30.21 1.52 -10.92
N ASN A 151 -30.50 0.59 -10.00
CA ASN A 151 -31.85 0.42 -9.41
C ASN A 151 -31.91 0.56 -7.88
N THR A 152 -31.23 1.56 -7.31
CA THR A 152 -31.58 2.04 -5.96
C THR A 152 -31.81 3.55 -6.03
N THR A 153 -33.08 3.92 -6.15
CA THR A 153 -33.67 5.26 -5.97
C THR A 153 -32.65 6.39 -5.76
N LYS A 154 -32.09 6.92 -6.84
CA LYS A 154 -31.33 8.17 -6.77
C LYS A 154 -32.32 9.27 -6.38
N LYS A 155 -32.18 9.75 -5.14
CA LYS A 155 -32.79 10.98 -4.62
C LYS A 155 -32.66 12.04 -5.72
N LYS A 156 -33.80 12.52 -6.25
CA LYS A 156 -33.84 13.60 -7.24
C LYS A 156 -32.95 14.72 -6.71
N ARG A 157 -31.87 15.01 -7.42
CA ARG A 157 -31.14 16.26 -7.20
C ARG A 157 -32.13 17.36 -7.50
N ASP A 158 -32.27 18.30 -6.58
CA ASP A 158 -33.10 19.49 -6.78
C ASP A 158 -32.52 20.26 -7.96
N ASP A 159 -33.07 20.01 -9.16
CA ASP A 159 -32.99 20.95 -10.27
C ASP A 159 -33.75 22.19 -9.78
N VAL A 160 -32.99 23.19 -9.32
CA VAL A 160 -33.48 24.57 -9.23
C VAL A 160 -33.69 25.01 -10.67
N GLY A 161 -34.85 24.61 -11.20
CA GLY A 161 -35.32 24.97 -12.52
C GLY A 161 -35.40 26.48 -12.64
N ASP A 162 -34.72 26.98 -13.66
CA ASP A 162 -34.81 28.33 -14.18
C ASP A 162 -36.28 28.78 -14.28
N SER A 163 -36.72 29.57 -13.29
CA SER A 163 -38.08 30.09 -13.13
C SER A 163 -38.40 31.22 -14.11
N ARG A 164 -37.90 31.15 -15.34
CA ARG A 164 -38.13 32.18 -16.37
C ARG A 164 -39.23 31.85 -17.37
N TYR A 165 -39.66 30.58 -17.46
CA TYR A 165 -40.71 30.19 -18.41
C TYR A 165 -42.12 30.08 -17.83
N ARG A 166 -42.27 30.07 -16.49
CA ARG A 166 -43.60 29.96 -15.86
C ARG A 166 -44.38 31.29 -15.83
N GLN A 167 -43.68 32.42 -15.95
CA GLN A 167 -44.34 33.73 -15.94
C GLN A 167 -45.11 34.02 -17.23
N GLN A 168 -44.68 33.49 -18.39
CA GLN A 168 -45.34 33.78 -19.66
C GLN A 168 -46.74 33.13 -19.75
N GLU A 169 -46.87 31.87 -19.34
CA GLU A 169 -48.15 31.16 -19.39
C GLU A 169 -49.19 31.70 -18.40
N ASP A 170 -48.74 32.25 -17.27
CA ASP A 170 -49.62 32.86 -16.28
C ASP A 170 -50.07 34.26 -16.72
N ILE A 171 -49.24 35.02 -17.45
CA ILE A 171 -49.60 36.30 -18.09
C ILE A 171 -50.65 36.06 -19.19
N ASP A 172 -50.44 35.08 -20.07
CA ASP A 172 -51.37 34.79 -21.17
C ASP A 172 -52.74 34.24 -20.67
N ARG A 173 -52.73 33.55 -19.52
CA ARG A 173 -53.95 33.07 -18.85
C ARG A 173 -54.75 34.19 -18.18
N GLU A 174 -54.10 35.28 -17.76
CA GLU A 174 -54.79 36.45 -17.21
C GLU A 174 -55.39 37.33 -18.32
N ASP A 175 -54.70 37.51 -19.45
CA ASP A 175 -55.22 38.31 -20.58
C ASP A 175 -56.42 37.65 -21.27
N SER A 176 -56.39 36.32 -21.43
CA SER A 176 -57.54 35.56 -21.96
C SER A 176 -58.78 35.61 -21.05
N LYS A 177 -58.59 35.80 -19.74
CA LYS A 177 -59.70 36.04 -18.80
C LYS A 177 -60.24 37.46 -18.92
N ARG A 178 -59.40 38.46 -19.19
CA ARG A 178 -59.83 39.86 -19.36
C ARG A 178 -60.65 40.07 -20.64
N GLN A 179 -60.31 39.39 -21.73
CA GLN A 179 -61.10 39.45 -22.98
C GLN A 179 -62.47 38.77 -22.91
N LYS A 180 -62.73 37.90 -21.94
CA LYS A 180 -64.04 37.23 -21.75
C LYS A 180 -65.03 38.03 -20.90
N VAL A 181 -64.62 39.17 -20.33
CA VAL A 181 -65.45 40.01 -19.43
C VAL A 181 -65.78 41.37 -20.06
N SER A 182 -65.49 41.55 -21.36
CA SER A 182 -66.03 42.63 -22.19
C SER A 182 -67.09 42.09 -23.13
#